data_AF-A0AAW0XUT2-F1
#
_entry.id   AF-A0AAW0XUT2-F1
#
_cell.length_a   1.000
_cell.length_b   1.000
_cell.length_c   1.000
_cell.angle_alpha   90.00
_cell.angle_beta   90.00
_cell.angle_gamma   90.00
#
_symmetry.space_group_name_H-M   'P 1'
#
loop_
_entity.id
_entity.type
_entity.pdbx_description
1 polymer ?
#
loop_
_entity_poly.entity_id
_entity_poly.type
_entity_poly.pdbx_seq_one_letter_code
_entity_poly.pdbx_strand_id
1 'polypeptide(L)'
;MLEDSDRPGFFKDYYRAVRKATSNDQFNQFSKLKTNEERIRFCFNLPAAHDIDIKTFFKGKSEKEALEKKEAGNKCFGRKNNVEALKLYSQAVVKAPVPSEECADPRKMTLYAICLANRSAALYHLREYHYCVKDIDEALEHHYPKELKYKLYKRKARLLSHMKQHIDARDAYRQALKWLDWAKMEREKRIEHQTDIQKWLKMYETGKVVKNWDIPEGYIEPAPIIPDLAEGSSERFPSLSKKVDVKYDNNQGRYAVAAEDIEPGDVIATEKPFAAVLLREEYGNHCQKCFKVTKAPIPCKKCSNVLFCSAECRQESFFHTIECPILDLLTGSGMSINCFLAFRLVTQYPLSFFLDLKDQLVEEDPKETTNNKQVYDPTDFLRLYHLVHHAESRTPEDFFHRCIMIVFMVKALKKTKYFEGKGSASSDKISDAEAFVGGLLLRFLQALQWQPGYY
;
A
#
# COMPACT_ATOMS: atom_id res chain seq x y z
N MET A 1 22.33 -8.18 -1.48
CA MET A 1 22.85 -7.29 -0.42
C MET A 1 21.72 -6.91 0.53
N LEU A 2 21.96 -6.93 1.85
CA LEU A 2 20.97 -6.58 2.88
C LEU A 2 20.77 -5.09 3.05
N GLU A 3 21.79 -4.31 2.70
CA GLU A 3 21.82 -2.86 2.73
C GLU A 3 21.68 -2.30 1.31
N ASP A 4 21.09 -1.12 1.21
CA ASP A 4 21.07 -0.31 0.00
C ASP A 4 22.38 0.47 -0.13
N SER A 5 23.15 0.20 -1.19
CA SER A 5 24.44 0.85 -1.43
C SER A 5 24.31 2.36 -1.68
N ASP A 6 23.19 2.78 -2.25
CA ASP A 6 22.96 4.17 -2.66
C ASP A 6 22.35 4.98 -1.51
N ARG A 7 21.87 4.29 -0.46
CA ARG A 7 21.24 4.89 0.72
C ARG A 7 21.73 4.24 2.00
N PRO A 8 22.96 4.56 2.43
CA PRO A 8 23.48 4.05 3.68
C PRO A 8 22.60 4.50 4.83
N GLY A 9 22.28 3.57 5.72
CA GLY A 9 21.58 3.84 6.97
C GLY A 9 22.32 3.23 8.15
N PHE A 10 21.76 3.39 9.34
CA PHE A 10 22.44 3.02 10.59
C PHE A 10 22.65 1.50 10.76
N PHE A 11 21.96 0.66 9.98
CA PHE A 11 21.96 -0.79 10.19
C PHE A 11 23.37 -1.39 10.05
N LYS A 12 24.18 -0.90 9.12
CA LYS A 12 25.55 -1.37 8.91
C LYS A 12 26.41 -1.27 10.16
N ASP A 13 26.33 -0.12 10.81
CA ASP A 13 27.11 0.15 12.01
C ASP A 13 26.54 -0.58 13.23
N TYR A 14 25.21 -0.70 13.30
CA TYR A 14 24.55 -1.58 14.27
C TYR A 14 25.01 -3.04 14.14
N TYR A 15 25.01 -3.60 12.93
CA TYR A 15 25.49 -4.96 12.69
C TYR A 15 26.95 -5.14 13.12
N ARG A 16 27.83 -4.21 12.73
CA ARG A 16 29.25 -4.24 13.11
C ARG A 16 29.44 -4.21 14.63
N ALA A 17 28.67 -3.40 15.34
CA ALA A 17 28.72 -3.33 16.80
C ALA A 17 28.32 -4.66 17.44
N VAL A 18 27.20 -5.26 17.01
CA VAL A 18 26.76 -6.58 17.51
C VAL A 18 27.78 -7.66 17.21
N ARG A 19 28.29 -7.70 15.97
CA ARG A 19 29.27 -8.71 15.55
C ARG A 19 30.59 -8.60 16.31
N LYS A 20 31.06 -7.38 16.59
CA LYS A 20 32.27 -7.11 17.38
C LYS A 20 32.09 -7.51 18.86
N ALA A 21 30.89 -7.34 19.41
CA ALA A 21 30.57 -7.73 20.78
C ALA A 21 30.34 -9.24 20.94
N THR A 22 30.13 -9.96 19.84
CA THR A 22 29.89 -11.42 19.85
C THR A 22 31.23 -12.16 19.89
N SER A 23 31.46 -12.94 20.95
CA SER A 23 32.69 -13.72 21.10
C SER A 23 32.77 -14.86 20.08
N ASN A 24 33.97 -15.40 19.87
CA ASN A 24 34.15 -16.57 19.00
C ASN A 24 33.38 -17.79 19.50
N ASP A 25 33.28 -17.99 20.82
CA ASP A 25 32.52 -19.11 21.39
C ASP A 25 31.01 -18.96 21.14
N GLN A 26 30.48 -17.75 21.31
CA GLN A 26 29.08 -17.44 20.98
C GLN A 26 28.83 -17.65 19.48
N PHE A 27 29.73 -17.18 18.62
CA PHE A 27 29.59 -17.36 17.17
C PHE A 27 29.67 -18.85 16.75
N ASN A 28 30.53 -19.63 17.42
CA ASN A 28 30.62 -21.09 17.24
C ASN A 28 29.37 -21.82 17.75
N GLN A 29 28.69 -21.29 18.76
CA GLN A 29 27.39 -21.81 19.18
C GLN A 29 26.32 -21.50 18.13
N PHE A 30 26.30 -20.26 17.62
CA PHE A 30 25.37 -19.85 16.56
C PHE A 30 25.49 -20.72 15.30
N SER A 31 26.71 -21.02 14.86
CA SER A 31 26.94 -21.80 13.63
C SER A 31 26.42 -23.24 13.71
N LYS A 32 26.15 -23.77 14.91
CA LYS A 32 25.61 -25.11 15.15
C LYS A 32 24.07 -25.14 15.19
N LEU A 33 23.41 -23.99 15.22
CA LEU A 33 21.94 -23.91 15.26
C LEU A 33 21.34 -24.35 13.93
N LYS A 34 20.25 -25.10 13.99
CA LYS A 34 19.67 -25.76 12.81
C LYS A 34 18.43 -25.03 12.31
N THR A 35 17.58 -24.57 13.22
CA THR A 35 16.32 -23.94 12.84
C THR A 35 16.44 -22.42 12.76
N ASN A 36 15.59 -21.80 11.94
CA ASN A 36 15.54 -20.35 11.85
C ASN A 36 15.07 -19.72 13.18
N GLU A 37 14.12 -20.35 13.89
CA GLU A 37 13.66 -19.86 15.19
C GLU A 37 14.78 -19.86 16.24
N GLU A 38 15.59 -20.93 16.31
CA GLU A 38 16.75 -21.01 17.20
C GLU A 38 17.75 -19.88 16.91
N ARG A 39 18.06 -19.65 15.63
CA ARG A 39 18.98 -18.58 15.21
C ARG A 39 18.46 -17.20 15.62
N ILE A 40 17.17 -16.94 15.43
CA ILE A 40 16.55 -15.67 15.84
C ILE A 40 16.61 -15.51 17.35
N ARG A 41 16.24 -16.53 18.13
CA ARG A 41 16.31 -16.45 19.61
C ARG A 41 17.73 -16.22 20.10
N PHE A 42 18.71 -16.90 19.52
CA PHE A 42 20.11 -16.71 19.86
C PHE A 42 20.54 -15.26 19.64
N CYS A 43 20.34 -14.74 18.42
CA CYS A 43 20.72 -13.38 18.07
C CYS A 43 19.95 -12.33 18.88
N PHE A 44 18.66 -12.57 19.17
CA PHE A 44 17.85 -11.68 20.00
C PHE A 44 18.39 -11.59 21.43
N ASN A 45 18.89 -12.69 21.99
CA ASN A 45 19.41 -12.73 23.37
C ASN A 45 20.83 -12.18 23.52
N LEU A 46 21.49 -11.74 22.44
CA LEU A 46 22.79 -11.09 22.53
C LEU A 46 22.61 -9.69 23.16
N PRO A 47 23.34 -9.34 24.24
CA PRO A 47 23.19 -8.03 24.88
C PRO A 47 23.34 -6.85 23.91
N ALA A 48 24.33 -6.89 23.02
CA ALA A 48 24.58 -5.85 22.04
C ALA A 48 23.43 -5.67 21.02
N ALA A 49 22.57 -6.68 20.83
CA ALA A 49 21.38 -6.55 19.99
C ALA A 49 20.36 -5.57 20.61
N HIS A 50 20.48 -5.22 21.89
CA HIS A 50 19.66 -4.25 22.61
C HIS A 50 20.23 -2.84 22.72
N ASP A 51 21.45 -2.62 22.22
CA ASP A 51 22.07 -1.29 22.25
C ASP A 51 21.39 -0.28 21.29
N ILE A 52 20.56 -0.78 20.37
CA ILE A 52 19.75 0.06 19.49
C ILE A 52 18.41 0.46 20.14
N ASP A 53 18.18 1.77 20.23
CA ASP A 53 16.92 2.34 20.68
C ASP A 53 15.88 2.35 19.54
N ILE A 54 15.03 1.32 19.51
CA ILE A 54 13.97 1.20 18.51
C ILE A 54 12.71 1.90 19.01
N LYS A 55 12.32 2.97 18.33
CA LYS A 55 11.10 3.74 18.57
C LYS A 55 10.28 3.87 17.30
N THR A 56 8.97 4.03 17.46
CA THR A 56 8.12 4.40 16.33
C THR A 56 8.58 5.74 15.77
N PHE A 57 8.80 5.80 14.48
CA PHE A 57 9.20 7.02 13.79
C PHE A 57 8.46 7.09 12.46
N PHE A 58 7.66 8.15 12.32
CA PHE A 58 7.00 8.49 11.08
C PHE A 58 6.75 10.00 11.00
N LYS A 59 6.77 10.55 9.78
CA LYS A 59 6.38 11.94 9.56
C LYS A 59 4.87 12.12 9.71
N GLY A 60 4.46 12.75 10.81
CA GLY A 60 3.08 13.08 11.10
C GLY A 60 2.47 14.12 10.17
N LYS A 61 1.16 14.33 10.33
CA LYS A 61 0.39 15.40 9.68
C LYS A 61 0.54 16.71 10.45
N SER A 62 0.41 17.85 9.76
CA SER A 62 0.61 19.19 10.32
C SER A 62 -0.49 20.11 9.82
N GLU A 63 -1.34 20.56 10.76
CA GLU A 63 -2.42 21.51 10.45
C GLU A 63 -1.88 22.83 9.89
N LYS A 64 -0.78 23.33 10.49
CA LYS A 64 -0.09 24.54 10.04
C LYS A 64 0.38 24.40 8.59
N GLU A 65 1.13 23.34 8.26
CA GLU A 65 1.61 23.13 6.88
C GLU A 65 0.43 22.96 5.91
N ALA A 66 -0.62 22.25 6.31
CA ALA A 66 -1.81 22.08 5.49
C ALA A 66 -2.49 23.41 5.19
N LEU A 67 -2.61 24.29 6.19
CA LEU A 67 -3.21 25.61 6.04
C LEU A 67 -2.38 26.50 5.11
N GLU A 68 -1.05 26.53 5.29
CA GLU A 68 -0.13 27.27 4.42
C GLU A 68 -0.27 26.85 2.94
N LYS A 69 -0.28 25.54 2.68
CA LYS A 69 -0.46 24.99 1.33
C LYS A 69 -1.85 25.27 0.77
N LYS A 70 -2.89 25.18 1.59
CA LYS A 70 -4.26 25.51 1.20
C LYS A 70 -4.38 26.99 0.78
N GLU A 71 -3.81 27.93 1.56
CA GLU A 71 -3.86 29.35 1.22
C GLU A 71 -3.00 29.70 0.00
N ALA A 72 -1.84 29.05 -0.17
CA ALA A 72 -1.06 29.16 -1.40
C ALA A 72 -1.88 28.67 -2.63
N GLY A 73 -2.56 27.54 -2.48
CA GLY A 73 -3.47 27.00 -3.51
C GLY A 73 -4.62 27.95 -3.84
N ASN A 74 -5.22 28.60 -2.82
CA ASN A 74 -6.26 29.61 -3.01
C ASN A 74 -5.78 30.79 -3.88
N LYS A 75 -4.55 31.28 -3.64
CA LYS A 75 -3.94 32.35 -4.44
C LYS A 75 -3.76 31.93 -5.91
N CYS A 76 -3.27 30.72 -6.17
CA CYS A 76 -3.11 30.20 -7.53
C CYS A 76 -4.47 29.99 -8.23
N PHE A 77 -5.45 29.44 -7.50
CA PHE A 77 -6.80 29.22 -8.00
C PHE A 77 -7.50 30.52 -8.38
N GLY A 78 -7.39 31.56 -7.55
CA GLY A 78 -7.91 32.91 -7.84
C GLY A 78 -7.32 33.53 -9.10
N ARG A 79 -6.07 33.18 -9.44
CA ARG A 79 -5.38 33.58 -10.69
C ARG A 79 -5.70 32.66 -11.88
N LYS A 80 -6.65 31.74 -11.74
CA LYS A 80 -6.99 30.68 -12.72
C LYS A 80 -5.84 29.74 -13.08
N ASN A 81 -4.75 29.73 -12.30
CA ASN A 81 -3.67 28.75 -12.45
C ASN A 81 -4.06 27.45 -11.74
N ASN A 82 -4.95 26.69 -12.38
CA ASN A 82 -5.56 25.49 -11.79
C ASN A 82 -4.57 24.32 -11.63
N VAL A 83 -3.55 24.22 -12.48
CA VAL A 83 -2.52 23.18 -12.38
C VAL A 83 -1.69 23.36 -11.11
N GLU A 84 -1.24 24.59 -10.84
CA GLU A 84 -0.47 24.86 -9.63
C GLU A 84 -1.37 24.82 -8.37
N ALA A 85 -2.62 25.28 -8.49
CA ALA A 85 -3.59 25.13 -7.42
C ALA A 85 -3.82 23.64 -7.04
N LEU A 86 -3.93 22.75 -8.03
CA LEU A 86 -4.07 21.31 -7.80
C LEU A 86 -2.88 20.72 -7.03
N LYS A 87 -1.65 21.08 -7.39
CA LYS A 87 -0.44 20.63 -6.68
C LYS A 87 -0.46 21.08 -5.22
N LEU A 88 -0.71 22.37 -4.97
CA LEU A 88 -0.72 22.95 -3.63
C LEU A 88 -1.88 22.39 -2.78
N TYR A 89 -3.08 22.25 -3.35
CA TYR A 89 -4.18 21.61 -2.64
C TYR A 89 -3.91 20.14 -2.36
N SER A 90 -3.23 19.40 -3.26
CA SER A 90 -2.82 18.01 -2.98
C SER A 90 -1.85 17.93 -1.81
N GLN A 91 -0.85 18.81 -1.75
CA GLN A 91 0.03 18.91 -0.59
C GLN A 91 -0.76 19.25 0.69
N ALA A 92 -1.73 20.15 0.61
CA ALA A 92 -2.59 20.48 1.75
C ALA A 92 -3.42 19.27 2.24
N VAL A 93 -3.99 18.48 1.33
CA VAL A 93 -4.71 17.24 1.64
C VAL A 93 -3.81 16.23 2.34
N VAL A 94 -2.58 16.02 1.83
CA VAL A 94 -1.61 15.08 2.42
C VAL A 94 -1.23 15.47 3.85
N LYS A 95 -1.06 16.77 4.10
CA LYS A 95 -0.64 17.32 5.39
C LYS A 95 -1.76 17.47 6.40
N ALA A 96 -3.01 17.59 5.95
CA ALA A 96 -4.14 17.83 6.83
C ALA A 96 -4.36 16.64 7.79
N PRO A 97 -4.48 16.89 9.10
CA PRO A 97 -4.92 15.90 10.08
C PRO A 97 -6.26 15.28 9.68
N VAL A 98 -6.35 13.96 9.74
CA VAL A 98 -7.60 13.21 9.52
C VAL A 98 -8.02 12.66 10.87
N PRO A 99 -9.13 13.14 11.47
CA PRO A 99 -9.58 12.60 12.75
C PRO A 99 -9.90 11.10 12.62
N SER A 100 -9.57 10.31 13.64
CA SER A 100 -10.15 8.97 13.81
C SER A 100 -11.63 9.11 14.17
N GLU A 101 -12.42 8.07 13.90
CA GLU A 101 -13.86 8.06 14.26
C GLU A 101 -14.07 8.30 15.76
N GLU A 102 -13.21 7.74 16.61
CA GLU A 102 -13.24 7.91 18.07
C GLU A 102 -12.95 9.35 18.53
N CYS A 103 -12.13 10.10 17.78
CA CYS A 103 -11.72 11.47 18.14
C CYS A 103 -12.41 12.54 17.28
N ALA A 104 -13.25 12.13 16.32
CA ALA A 104 -13.99 13.04 15.47
C ALA A 104 -15.10 13.71 16.28
N ASP A 105 -15.00 15.02 16.47
CA ASP A 105 -16.15 15.81 16.92
C ASP A 105 -17.05 16.05 15.70
N PRO A 106 -18.27 15.45 15.64
CA PRO A 106 -19.13 15.59 14.47
C PRO A 106 -19.61 17.02 14.22
N ARG A 107 -19.40 17.92 15.21
CA ARG A 107 -19.73 19.34 15.13
C ARG A 107 -18.57 20.19 14.61
N LYS A 108 -17.33 19.67 14.62
CA LYS A 108 -16.16 20.37 14.11
C LYS A 108 -15.89 19.97 12.67
N MET A 109 -15.79 20.99 11.82
CA MET A 109 -15.34 20.78 10.44
C MET A 109 -13.89 20.31 10.42
N THR A 110 -13.56 19.43 9.48
CA THR A 110 -12.17 18.98 9.32
C THR A 110 -11.46 19.80 8.25
N LEU A 111 -10.23 20.24 8.55
CA LEU A 111 -9.37 20.88 7.54
C LEU A 111 -9.15 19.96 6.34
N TYR A 112 -9.10 18.64 6.57
CA TYR A 112 -9.01 17.62 5.52
C TYR A 112 -10.14 17.74 4.49
N ALA A 113 -11.41 17.77 4.94
CA ALA A 113 -12.55 17.92 4.04
C ALA A 113 -12.56 19.27 3.32
N ILE A 114 -12.09 20.36 3.96
CA ILE A 114 -11.92 21.66 3.29
C ILE A 114 -10.86 21.58 2.19
N CYS A 115 -9.71 20.95 2.45
CA CYS A 115 -8.65 20.80 1.46
C CYS A 115 -9.12 19.97 0.25
N LEU A 116 -9.85 18.87 0.48
CA LEU A 116 -10.48 18.06 -0.59
C LEU A 116 -11.51 18.87 -1.39
N ALA A 117 -12.34 19.67 -0.71
CA ALA A 117 -13.31 20.55 -1.37
C ALA A 117 -12.63 21.63 -2.24
N ASN A 118 -11.47 22.14 -1.84
CA ASN A 118 -10.69 23.07 -2.64
C ASN A 118 -10.01 22.36 -3.81
N ARG A 119 -9.43 21.18 -3.57
CA ARG A 119 -8.80 20.36 -4.62
C ARG A 119 -9.79 19.93 -5.71
N SER A 120 -10.98 19.48 -5.33
CA SER A 120 -12.06 19.17 -6.29
C SER A 120 -12.47 20.39 -7.13
N ALA A 121 -12.29 21.62 -6.64
CA ALA A 121 -12.53 22.81 -7.46
C ALA A 121 -11.52 22.92 -8.60
N ALA A 122 -10.22 22.74 -8.31
CA ALA A 122 -9.17 22.73 -9.31
C ALA A 122 -9.36 21.59 -10.31
N LEU A 123 -9.64 20.37 -9.83
CA LEU A 123 -9.92 19.20 -10.68
C LEU A 123 -11.10 19.43 -11.62
N TYR A 124 -12.18 20.05 -11.13
CA TYR A 124 -13.34 20.40 -11.96
C TYR A 124 -12.95 21.33 -13.12
N HIS A 125 -12.16 22.38 -12.85
CA HIS A 125 -11.72 23.30 -13.91
C HIS A 125 -10.73 22.67 -14.89
N LEU A 126 -9.98 21.65 -14.46
CA LEU A 126 -9.09 20.86 -15.30
C LEU A 126 -9.81 19.72 -16.06
N ARG A 127 -11.12 19.55 -15.85
CA ARG A 127 -11.93 18.45 -16.43
C ARG A 127 -11.51 17.05 -15.99
N GLU A 128 -10.78 16.96 -14.88
CA GLU A 128 -10.36 15.72 -14.22
C GLU A 128 -11.52 15.18 -13.36
N TYR A 129 -12.67 14.90 -14.00
CA TYR A 129 -13.94 14.66 -13.32
C TYR A 129 -13.97 13.39 -12.47
N HIS A 130 -13.27 12.34 -12.91
CA HIS A 130 -13.12 11.11 -12.14
C HIS A 130 -12.53 11.38 -10.74
N TYR A 131 -11.43 12.12 -10.67
CA TYR A 131 -10.82 12.51 -9.40
C TYR A 131 -11.67 13.53 -8.63
N CYS A 132 -12.34 14.43 -9.34
CA CYS A 132 -13.20 15.45 -8.73
C CYS A 132 -14.35 14.82 -7.93
N VAL A 133 -15.00 13.77 -8.45
CA VAL A 133 -16.05 13.03 -7.72
C VAL A 133 -15.53 12.36 -6.47
N LYS A 134 -14.38 11.69 -6.56
CA LYS A 134 -13.73 11.04 -5.40
C LYS A 134 -13.45 12.04 -4.28
N ASP A 135 -12.90 13.21 -4.61
CA ASP A 135 -12.63 14.27 -3.62
C ASP A 135 -13.91 14.82 -2.98
N ILE A 136 -15.00 14.96 -3.76
CA ILE A 136 -16.28 15.43 -3.24
C ILE A 136 -16.86 14.42 -2.26
N ASP A 137 -16.85 13.14 -2.61
CA ASP A 137 -17.44 12.09 -1.81
C ASP A 137 -16.66 11.88 -0.51
N GLU A 138 -15.33 11.80 -0.57
CA GLU A 138 -14.45 11.76 0.61
C GLU A 138 -14.67 13.02 1.48
N ALA A 139 -14.78 14.22 0.91
CA ALA A 139 -15.04 15.42 1.71
C ALA A 139 -16.39 15.35 2.45
N LEU A 140 -17.44 14.87 1.77
CA LEU A 140 -18.79 14.78 2.34
C LEU A 140 -18.87 13.76 3.49
N GLU A 141 -18.06 12.71 3.45
CA GLU A 141 -17.91 11.71 4.51
C GLU A 141 -17.12 12.26 5.72
N HIS A 142 -16.22 13.23 5.52
CA HIS A 142 -15.32 13.75 6.55
C HIS A 142 -15.77 15.08 7.22
N HIS A 143 -17.04 15.16 7.61
CA HIS A 143 -17.62 16.30 8.35
C HIS A 143 -17.45 17.67 7.65
N TYR A 144 -17.65 17.72 6.33
CA TYR A 144 -17.68 18.99 5.60
C TYR A 144 -18.79 19.94 6.11
N PRO A 145 -18.55 21.27 6.21
CA PRO A 145 -19.51 22.23 6.77
C PRO A 145 -20.87 22.19 6.06
N LYS A 146 -21.95 22.08 6.83
CA LYS A 146 -23.33 21.98 6.31
C LYS A 146 -23.69 23.17 5.41
N GLU A 147 -23.27 24.38 5.79
CA GLU A 147 -23.51 25.60 5.03
C GLU A 147 -22.77 25.66 3.69
N LEU A 148 -21.78 24.78 3.47
CA LEU A 148 -21.01 24.71 2.23
C LEU A 148 -21.38 23.48 1.38
N LYS A 149 -22.07 22.48 1.92
CA LYS A 149 -22.41 21.23 1.22
C LYS A 149 -23.09 21.46 -0.12
N TYR A 150 -23.95 22.47 -0.23
CA TYR A 150 -24.62 22.81 -1.50
C TYR A 150 -23.62 23.09 -2.64
N LYS A 151 -22.45 23.67 -2.34
CA LYS A 151 -21.41 23.95 -3.35
C LYS A 151 -20.82 22.67 -3.93
N LEU A 152 -20.54 21.68 -3.07
CA LEU A 152 -20.01 20.39 -3.49
C LEU A 152 -21.04 19.59 -4.30
N TYR A 153 -22.27 19.49 -3.80
CA TYR A 153 -23.33 18.80 -4.52
C TYR A 153 -23.65 19.46 -5.87
N LYS A 154 -23.66 20.80 -5.94
CA LYS A 154 -23.81 21.52 -7.20
C LYS A 154 -22.66 21.23 -8.17
N ARG A 155 -21.41 21.16 -7.69
CA ARG A 155 -20.24 20.77 -8.50
C ARG A 155 -20.37 19.32 -9.00
N LYS A 156 -20.71 18.38 -8.10
CA LYS A 156 -20.95 16.97 -8.40
C LYS A 156 -22.03 16.79 -9.45
N ALA A 157 -23.14 17.51 -9.32
CA ALA A 157 -24.25 17.45 -10.28
C ALA A 157 -23.84 17.94 -11.67
N ARG A 158 -23.08 19.03 -11.76
CA ARG A 158 -22.59 19.57 -13.04
C ARG A 158 -21.61 18.63 -13.74
N LEU A 159 -20.62 18.09 -13.02
CA LEU A 159 -19.69 17.13 -13.63
C LEU A 159 -20.39 15.82 -14.02
N LEU A 160 -21.37 15.33 -13.24
CA LEU A 160 -22.13 14.13 -13.59
C LEU A 160 -22.98 14.36 -14.84
N SER A 161 -23.49 15.58 -15.01
CA SER A 161 -24.16 16.00 -16.26
C SER A 161 -23.21 15.89 -17.46
N HIS A 162 -21.95 16.33 -17.32
CA HIS A 162 -20.92 16.18 -18.36
C HIS A 162 -20.53 14.72 -18.63
N MET A 163 -20.52 13.87 -17.58
CA MET A 163 -20.28 12.43 -17.69
C MET A 163 -21.51 11.62 -18.12
N LYS A 164 -22.60 12.29 -18.52
CA LYS A 164 -23.89 11.68 -18.92
C LYS A 164 -24.53 10.77 -17.86
N GLN A 165 -24.18 10.97 -16.58
CA GLN A 165 -24.79 10.29 -15.45
C GLN A 165 -26.01 11.08 -14.96
N HIS A 166 -27.12 11.05 -15.72
CA HIS A 166 -28.25 11.97 -15.50
C HIS A 166 -29.04 11.67 -14.23
N ILE A 167 -29.18 10.40 -13.85
CA ILE A 167 -29.89 10.03 -12.61
C ILE A 167 -29.08 10.55 -11.42
N ASP A 168 -27.78 10.29 -11.40
CA ASP A 168 -26.89 10.74 -10.32
C ASP A 168 -26.77 12.26 -10.29
N ALA A 169 -26.73 12.91 -11.46
CA ALA A 169 -26.73 14.37 -11.55
C ALA A 169 -27.99 14.97 -10.94
N ARG A 170 -29.17 14.42 -11.26
CA ARG A 170 -30.45 14.84 -10.69
C ARG A 170 -30.44 14.70 -9.17
N ASP A 171 -30.00 13.56 -8.66
CA ASP A 171 -29.99 13.31 -7.22
C ASP A 171 -28.98 14.21 -6.49
N ALA A 172 -27.82 14.48 -7.10
CA ALA A 172 -26.87 15.48 -6.62
C ALA A 172 -27.47 16.91 -6.64
N TYR A 173 -28.24 17.29 -7.66
CA TYR A 173 -28.95 18.57 -7.68
C TYR A 173 -30.02 18.67 -6.58
N ARG A 174 -30.75 17.59 -6.30
CA ARG A 174 -31.71 17.53 -5.17
C ARG A 174 -30.99 17.73 -3.83
N GLN A 175 -29.86 17.07 -3.64
CA GLN A 175 -29.03 17.31 -2.45
C GLN A 175 -28.52 18.76 -2.41
N ALA A 176 -28.08 19.33 -3.53
CA ALA A 176 -27.64 20.71 -3.59
C ALA A 176 -28.75 21.68 -3.13
N LEU A 177 -29.98 21.47 -3.58
CA LEU A 177 -31.14 22.26 -3.16
C LEU A 177 -31.42 22.11 -1.66
N LYS A 178 -31.46 20.88 -1.15
CA LYS A 178 -31.65 20.59 0.28
C LYS A 178 -30.62 21.28 1.17
N TRP A 179 -29.35 21.26 0.78
CA TRP A 179 -28.27 21.86 1.57
C TRP A 179 -28.17 23.37 1.41
N LEU A 180 -28.81 23.97 0.39
CA LEU A 180 -28.82 25.41 0.17
C LEU A 180 -29.57 26.15 1.30
N ASP A 181 -30.53 25.51 1.95
CA ASP A 181 -31.28 26.08 3.08
C ASP A 181 -30.35 26.51 4.23
N TRP A 182 -29.28 25.74 4.44
CA TRP A 182 -28.27 25.95 5.47
C TRP A 182 -27.20 26.99 5.07
N ALA A 183 -27.22 27.47 3.84
CA ALA A 183 -26.15 28.30 3.32
C ALA A 183 -26.20 29.73 3.89
N LYS A 184 -25.08 30.19 4.43
CA LYS A 184 -24.91 31.56 4.94
C LYS A 184 -24.57 32.49 3.78
N MET A 185 -25.58 33.14 3.19
CA MET A 185 -25.44 34.07 2.07
C MET A 185 -26.62 35.04 1.98
N GLU A 186 -26.47 36.08 1.18
CA GLU A 186 -27.53 37.04 0.84
C GLU A 186 -28.69 36.38 0.10
N ARG A 187 -29.90 36.95 0.26
CA ARG A 187 -31.14 36.41 -0.29
C ARG A 187 -31.11 36.36 -1.82
N GLU A 188 -30.60 37.40 -2.49
CA GLU A 188 -30.51 37.42 -3.96
C GLU A 188 -29.64 36.27 -4.47
N LYS A 189 -28.44 36.09 -3.90
CA LYS A 189 -27.52 34.99 -4.27
C LYS A 189 -28.14 33.61 -4.03
N ARG A 190 -28.91 33.46 -2.95
CA ARG A 190 -29.64 32.21 -2.67
C ARG A 190 -30.66 31.92 -3.77
N ILE A 191 -31.45 32.93 -4.16
CA ILE A 191 -32.44 32.81 -5.24
C ILE A 191 -31.77 32.46 -6.57
N GLU A 192 -30.63 33.06 -6.89
CA GLU A 192 -29.85 32.72 -8.10
C GLU A 192 -29.43 31.25 -8.11
N HIS A 193 -28.83 30.78 -7.01
CA HIS A 193 -28.43 29.39 -6.88
C HIS A 193 -29.61 28.42 -6.97
N GLN A 194 -30.71 28.73 -6.29
CA GLN A 194 -31.94 27.95 -6.31
C GLN A 194 -32.53 27.86 -7.71
N THR A 195 -32.63 29.00 -8.40
CA THR A 195 -33.17 29.08 -9.77
C THR A 195 -32.32 28.27 -10.75
N ASP A 196 -30.98 28.35 -10.67
CA ASP A 196 -30.08 27.54 -11.49
C ASP A 196 -30.30 26.04 -11.23
N ILE A 197 -30.32 25.61 -9.97
CA ILE A 197 -30.54 24.20 -9.61
C ILE A 197 -31.91 23.70 -10.10
N GLN A 198 -32.96 24.48 -9.91
CA GLN A 198 -34.32 24.14 -10.34
C GLN A 198 -34.45 24.01 -11.86
N LYS A 199 -33.73 24.84 -12.64
CA LYS A 199 -33.66 24.70 -14.11
C LYS A 199 -33.12 23.33 -14.52
N TRP A 200 -32.01 22.90 -13.91
CA TRP A 200 -31.44 21.58 -14.16
C TRP A 200 -32.35 20.44 -13.70
N LEU A 201 -32.97 20.55 -12.52
CA LEU A 201 -33.92 19.55 -12.04
C LEU A 201 -35.12 19.40 -12.99
N LYS A 202 -35.73 20.51 -13.42
CA LYS A 202 -36.82 20.48 -14.40
C LYS A 202 -36.40 19.77 -15.68
N MET A 203 -35.20 20.03 -16.18
CA MET A 203 -34.67 19.35 -17.36
C MET A 203 -34.56 17.83 -17.16
N TYR A 204 -34.11 17.38 -15.99
CA TYR A 204 -34.00 15.94 -15.66
C TYR A 204 -35.29 15.28 -15.15
N GLU A 205 -36.33 16.03 -14.83
CA GLU A 205 -37.62 15.48 -14.37
C GLU A 205 -38.64 15.43 -15.51
N THR A 206 -38.54 16.34 -16.48
CA THR A 206 -39.45 16.43 -17.65
C THR A 206 -38.84 15.84 -18.93
N GLY A 207 -37.55 15.47 -18.90
CA GLY A 207 -36.87 14.87 -20.03
C GLY A 207 -37.43 13.49 -20.38
N LYS A 208 -37.67 13.23 -21.68
CA LYS A 208 -38.25 11.98 -22.18
C LYS A 208 -37.39 10.73 -21.89
N VAL A 209 -36.07 10.89 -21.73
CA VAL A 209 -35.14 9.78 -21.40
C VAL A 209 -34.11 10.27 -20.38
N VAL A 210 -34.29 9.88 -19.13
CA VAL A 210 -33.40 10.22 -18.01
C VAL A 210 -32.78 8.93 -17.51
N LYS A 211 -31.54 8.68 -17.91
CA LYS A 211 -30.77 7.50 -17.51
C LYS A 211 -29.29 7.84 -17.39
N ASN A 212 -28.55 6.98 -16.73
CA ASN A 212 -27.09 7.00 -16.79
C ASN A 212 -26.65 6.34 -18.09
N TRP A 213 -25.90 7.07 -18.91
CA TRP A 213 -25.34 6.58 -20.16
C TRP A 213 -23.88 6.17 -19.97
N ASP A 214 -23.27 5.61 -21.01
CA ASP A 214 -21.83 5.40 -21.02
C ASP A 214 -21.09 6.71 -20.81
N ILE A 215 -20.14 6.68 -19.88
CA ILE A 215 -19.28 7.83 -19.58
C ILE A 215 -18.41 8.07 -20.82
N PRO A 216 -18.31 9.31 -21.33
CA PRO A 216 -17.38 9.63 -22.42
C PRO A 216 -15.94 9.22 -22.06
N GLU A 217 -15.22 8.60 -23.00
CA GLU A 217 -13.87 8.06 -22.78
C GLU A 217 -12.91 9.05 -22.12
N GLY A 218 -12.97 10.34 -22.50
CA GLY A 218 -12.14 11.40 -21.92
C GLY A 218 -12.36 11.66 -20.42
N TYR A 219 -13.35 11.04 -19.79
CA TYR A 219 -13.63 11.12 -18.35
C TYR A 219 -13.48 9.78 -17.63
N ILE A 220 -13.23 8.70 -18.36
CA ILE A 220 -12.97 7.38 -17.78
C ILE A 220 -11.48 7.32 -17.43
N GLU A 221 -11.18 6.90 -16.21
CA GLU A 221 -9.82 6.52 -15.87
C GLU A 221 -9.59 5.09 -16.39
N PRO A 222 -8.69 4.85 -17.37
CA PRO A 222 -8.54 3.52 -17.93
C PRO A 222 -8.08 2.54 -16.86
N ALA A 223 -8.72 1.38 -16.83
CA ALA A 223 -8.22 0.26 -16.05
C ALA A 223 -6.90 -0.24 -16.66
N PRO A 224 -5.99 -0.81 -15.87
CA PRO A 224 -4.85 -1.52 -16.41
C PRO A 224 -5.36 -2.64 -17.33
N ILE A 225 -4.87 -2.67 -18.57
CA ILE A 225 -5.18 -3.77 -19.49
C ILE A 225 -4.29 -4.94 -19.10
N ILE A 226 -4.92 -6.04 -18.71
CA ILE A 226 -4.23 -7.31 -18.50
C ILE A 226 -4.25 -8.02 -19.86
N PRO A 227 -3.10 -8.28 -20.48
CA PRO A 227 -3.07 -8.95 -21.77
C PRO A 227 -3.56 -10.40 -21.65
N ASP A 228 -4.26 -10.88 -22.68
CA ASP A 228 -4.66 -12.28 -22.77
C ASP A 228 -3.45 -13.17 -23.07
N LEU A 229 -3.44 -14.38 -22.50
CA LEU A 229 -2.39 -15.36 -22.73
C LEU A 229 -2.48 -15.92 -24.16
N ALA A 230 -1.33 -16.04 -24.82
CA ALA A 230 -1.25 -16.69 -26.14
C ALA A 230 -1.81 -18.12 -26.06
N GLU A 231 -2.68 -18.52 -27.00
CA GLU A 231 -3.37 -19.83 -26.99
C GLU A 231 -4.21 -20.14 -25.72
N GLY A 232 -4.46 -19.13 -24.89
CA GLY A 232 -5.19 -19.23 -23.63
C GLY A 232 -4.39 -19.87 -22.49
N SER A 233 -5.04 -19.99 -21.33
CA SER A 233 -4.45 -20.55 -20.12
C SER A 233 -4.16 -22.05 -20.25
N SER A 234 -3.01 -22.46 -19.70
CA SER A 234 -2.69 -23.86 -19.45
C SER A 234 -3.66 -24.45 -18.42
N GLU A 235 -4.12 -25.68 -18.65
CA GLU A 235 -5.02 -26.40 -17.74
C GLU A 235 -4.37 -26.62 -16.36
N ARG A 236 -3.06 -26.83 -16.36
CA ARG A 236 -2.29 -27.10 -15.15
C ARG A 236 -1.73 -25.84 -14.53
N PHE A 237 -1.32 -24.86 -15.33
CA PHE A 237 -0.74 -23.60 -14.87
C PHE A 237 -1.56 -22.41 -15.39
N PRO A 238 -2.68 -22.04 -14.74
CA PRO A 238 -3.63 -21.06 -15.29
C PRO A 238 -3.02 -19.68 -15.59
N SER A 239 -1.95 -19.31 -14.90
CA SER A 239 -1.18 -18.08 -15.10
C SER A 239 -0.21 -18.14 -16.28
N LEU A 240 -0.05 -19.29 -16.94
CA LEU A 240 0.81 -19.50 -18.10
C LEU A 240 -0.01 -19.81 -19.34
N SER A 241 0.52 -19.41 -20.48
CA SER A 241 0.05 -19.82 -21.80
C SER A 241 0.18 -21.34 -21.98
N LYS A 242 -0.68 -21.95 -22.79
CA LYS A 242 -0.50 -23.35 -23.24
C LYS A 242 0.83 -23.60 -23.95
N LYS A 243 1.45 -22.56 -24.51
CA LYS A 243 2.78 -22.63 -25.13
C LYS A 243 3.91 -22.85 -24.14
N VAL A 244 3.65 -22.80 -22.82
CA VAL A 244 4.64 -23.00 -21.77
C VAL A 244 4.23 -24.15 -20.86
N ASP A 245 5.17 -25.06 -20.61
CA ASP A 245 5.07 -26.10 -19.61
C ASP A 245 6.13 -25.90 -18.51
N VAL A 246 5.94 -26.53 -17.36
CA VAL A 246 6.89 -26.49 -16.24
C VAL A 246 7.40 -27.89 -15.97
N LYS A 247 8.72 -28.07 -16.06
CA LYS A 247 9.41 -29.32 -15.83
C LYS A 247 10.33 -29.22 -14.61
N TYR A 248 10.86 -30.38 -14.21
CA TYR A 248 11.82 -30.51 -13.12
C TYR A 248 13.02 -31.35 -13.57
N ASP A 249 14.22 -30.90 -13.21
CA ASP A 249 15.41 -31.75 -13.20
C ASP A 249 16.30 -31.45 -11.97
N ASN A 250 17.25 -32.34 -11.69
CA ASN A 250 18.09 -32.24 -10.49
C ASN A 250 19.14 -31.11 -10.58
N ASN A 251 19.40 -30.55 -11.76
CA ASN A 251 20.43 -29.53 -11.97
C ASN A 251 19.87 -28.11 -11.80
N GLN A 252 18.67 -27.86 -12.33
CA GLN A 252 18.02 -26.55 -12.37
C GLN A 252 16.81 -26.46 -11.43
N GLY A 253 16.36 -27.59 -10.88
CA GLY A 253 15.10 -27.65 -10.15
C GLY A 253 13.91 -27.46 -11.09
N ARG A 254 12.97 -26.58 -10.72
CA ARG A 254 11.80 -26.25 -11.55
C ARG A 254 12.17 -25.22 -12.61
N TYR A 255 11.82 -25.48 -13.86
CA TYR A 255 12.03 -24.55 -14.95
C TYR A 255 10.86 -24.55 -15.94
N ALA A 256 10.62 -23.39 -16.54
CA ALA A 256 9.67 -23.25 -17.63
C ALA A 256 10.33 -23.66 -18.95
N VAL A 257 9.59 -24.35 -19.81
CA VAL A 257 10.02 -24.80 -21.14
C VAL A 257 8.94 -24.48 -22.16
N ALA A 258 9.35 -24.12 -23.38
CA ALA A 258 8.43 -24.00 -24.49
C ALA A 258 7.82 -25.37 -24.82
N ALA A 259 6.49 -25.45 -24.83
CA ALA A 259 5.73 -26.60 -25.29
C ALA A 259 5.41 -26.51 -26.79
N GLU A 260 5.36 -25.28 -27.31
CA GLU A 260 5.09 -24.93 -28.71
C GLU A 260 5.96 -23.71 -29.11
N ASP A 261 5.92 -23.35 -30.39
CA ASP A 261 6.64 -22.17 -30.90
C ASP A 261 6.06 -20.88 -30.31
N ILE A 262 6.93 -20.05 -29.71
CA ILE A 262 6.59 -18.78 -29.09
C ILE A 262 7.05 -17.65 -30.02
N GLU A 263 6.09 -16.88 -30.53
CA GLU A 263 6.37 -15.79 -31.46
C GLU A 263 6.64 -14.47 -30.73
N PRO A 264 7.41 -13.54 -31.31
CA PRO A 264 7.60 -12.21 -30.73
C PRO A 264 6.27 -11.49 -30.48
N GLY A 265 6.01 -11.15 -29.21
CA GLY A 265 4.77 -10.50 -28.78
C GLY A 265 3.78 -11.44 -28.07
N ASP A 266 4.02 -12.76 -28.08
CA ASP A 266 3.22 -13.71 -27.32
C ASP A 266 3.32 -13.44 -25.82
N VAL A 267 2.15 -13.34 -25.18
CA VAL A 267 2.05 -13.19 -23.73
C VAL A 267 2.03 -14.60 -23.13
N ILE A 268 3.15 -15.01 -22.57
CA ILE A 268 3.35 -16.38 -22.06
C ILE A 268 3.01 -16.57 -20.58
N ALA A 269 2.95 -15.47 -19.82
CA ALA A 269 2.65 -15.50 -18.40
C ALA A 269 1.90 -14.24 -17.97
N THR A 270 0.93 -14.39 -17.08
CA THR A 270 0.22 -13.28 -16.43
C THR A 270 -0.16 -13.71 -15.02
N GLU A 271 0.44 -13.06 -14.03
CA GLU A 271 0.30 -13.45 -12.64
C GLU A 271 0.16 -12.22 -11.74
N LYS A 272 -0.68 -12.34 -10.71
CA LYS A 272 -0.80 -11.33 -9.68
C LYS A 272 0.34 -11.53 -8.67
N PRO A 273 1.13 -10.51 -8.34
CA PRO A 273 2.23 -10.67 -7.39
C PRO A 273 1.69 -11.04 -6.00
N PHE A 274 2.31 -12.04 -5.37
CA PHE A 274 1.97 -12.45 -4.01
C PHE A 274 2.21 -11.33 -2.99
N ALA A 275 3.31 -10.60 -3.18
CA ALA A 275 3.60 -9.36 -2.50
C ALA A 275 4.30 -8.40 -3.45
N ALA A 276 4.07 -7.12 -3.23
CA ALA A 276 4.76 -6.05 -3.92
C ALA A 276 5.08 -4.92 -2.94
N VAL A 277 6.23 -4.29 -3.16
CA VAL A 277 6.65 -3.10 -2.42
C VAL A 277 6.97 -1.99 -3.39
N LEU A 278 6.43 -0.80 -3.13
CA LEU A 278 6.72 0.37 -3.95
C LEU A 278 8.16 0.81 -3.68
N LEU A 279 8.89 1.14 -4.73
CA LEU A 279 10.22 1.72 -4.62
C LEU A 279 10.14 3.09 -3.93
N ARG A 280 11.14 3.38 -3.10
CA ARG A 280 11.11 4.56 -2.21
C ARG A 280 11.16 5.87 -2.98
N GLU A 281 11.79 5.85 -4.14
CA GLU A 281 11.89 6.95 -5.11
C GLU A 281 10.51 7.39 -5.58
N GLU A 282 9.55 6.46 -5.59
CA GLU A 282 8.20 6.68 -6.09
C GLU A 282 7.18 7.07 -5.00
N TYR A 283 7.64 7.15 -3.74
CA TYR A 283 6.83 7.64 -2.63
C TYR A 283 6.39 9.09 -2.91
N GLY A 284 5.13 9.37 -2.61
CA GLY A 284 4.56 10.71 -2.85
C GLY A 284 3.97 10.91 -4.25
N ASN A 285 4.22 10.01 -5.20
CA ASN A 285 3.69 10.09 -6.56
C ASN A 285 2.80 8.88 -6.92
N HIS A 286 3.14 7.70 -6.40
CA HIS A 286 2.46 6.44 -6.70
C HIS A 286 1.59 5.98 -5.52
N CYS A 287 0.53 5.25 -5.83
CA CYS A 287 -0.29 4.55 -4.83
C CYS A 287 0.53 3.43 -4.18
N GLN A 288 0.54 3.36 -2.84
CA GLN A 288 1.30 2.33 -2.11
C GLN A 288 0.77 0.90 -2.33
N LYS A 289 -0.48 0.75 -2.78
CA LYS A 289 -1.14 -0.54 -2.99
C LYS A 289 -1.01 -1.06 -4.43
N CYS A 290 -1.38 -0.23 -5.40
CA CYS A 290 -1.49 -0.65 -6.81
C CYS A 290 -0.45 0.01 -7.72
N PHE A 291 0.43 0.84 -7.17
CA PHE A 291 1.51 1.53 -7.86
C PHE A 291 1.03 2.44 -9.01
N LYS A 292 -0.25 2.80 -9.03
CA LYS A 292 -0.77 3.77 -9.99
C LYS A 292 -0.30 5.18 -9.62
N VAL A 293 0.23 5.92 -10.58
CA VAL A 293 0.44 7.37 -10.46
C VAL A 293 -0.90 8.05 -10.32
N THR A 294 -1.06 8.94 -9.33
CA THR A 294 -2.33 9.65 -9.12
C THR A 294 -2.13 11.16 -9.12
N LYS A 295 -3.03 11.87 -9.80
CA LYS A 295 -3.09 13.34 -9.80
C LYS A 295 -3.79 13.90 -8.56
N ALA A 296 -4.55 13.07 -7.84
CA ALA A 296 -5.32 13.45 -6.67
C ALA A 296 -5.14 12.40 -5.56
N PRO A 297 -3.97 12.34 -4.91
CA PRO A 297 -3.68 11.32 -3.92
C PRO A 297 -4.59 11.44 -2.69
N ILE A 298 -5.02 10.30 -2.17
CA ILE A 298 -5.66 10.15 -0.87
C ILE A 298 -4.59 9.69 0.13
N PRO A 299 -4.25 10.47 1.17
CA PRO A 299 -3.17 10.11 2.09
C PRO A 299 -3.62 9.04 3.09
N CYS A 300 -2.64 8.38 3.70
CA CYS A 300 -2.83 7.72 4.99
C CYS A 300 -3.47 8.70 6.00
N LYS A 301 -4.29 8.18 6.93
CA LYS A 301 -4.93 8.99 7.97
C LYS A 301 -3.95 9.46 9.05
N LYS A 302 -2.83 8.76 9.25
CA LYS A 302 -1.84 9.01 10.32
C LYS A 302 -0.59 9.72 9.83
N CYS A 303 0.18 9.09 8.92
CA CYS A 303 1.41 9.66 8.40
C CYS A 303 1.16 10.56 7.17
N SER A 304 2.19 11.29 6.77
CA SER A 304 2.19 12.14 5.57
C SER A 304 3.03 11.59 4.41
N ASN A 305 3.60 10.39 4.54
CA ASN A 305 4.52 9.80 3.55
C ASN A 305 3.85 8.82 2.59
N VAL A 306 2.74 8.20 3.00
CA VAL A 306 2.08 7.16 2.21
C VAL A 306 0.80 7.69 1.59
N LEU A 307 0.67 7.46 0.28
CA LEU A 307 -0.43 7.91 -0.55
C LEU A 307 -1.11 6.73 -1.24
N PHE A 308 -2.39 6.93 -1.57
CA PHE A 308 -3.22 5.99 -2.29
C PHE A 308 -3.92 6.70 -3.45
N CYS A 309 -4.28 5.97 -4.50
CA CYS A 309 -5.05 6.53 -5.61
C CYS A 309 -6.54 6.67 -5.29
N SER A 310 -7.04 6.00 -4.25
CA SER A 310 -8.45 5.99 -3.86
C SER A 310 -8.63 5.59 -2.38
N ALA A 311 -9.86 5.77 -1.86
CA ALA A 311 -10.22 5.36 -0.51
C ALA A 311 -10.19 3.84 -0.35
N GLU A 312 -10.58 3.09 -1.37
CA GLU A 312 -10.58 1.62 -1.42
C GLU A 312 -9.14 1.10 -1.28
N CYS A 313 -8.21 1.61 -2.10
CA CYS A 313 -6.78 1.25 -1.98
C CYS A 313 -6.21 1.54 -0.57
N ARG A 314 -6.65 2.63 0.07
CA ARG A 314 -6.26 2.96 1.45
C ARG A 314 -6.82 1.96 2.46
N GLN A 315 -8.07 1.54 2.29
CA GLN A 315 -8.75 0.59 3.19
C GLN A 315 -8.22 -0.84 3.05
N GLU A 316 -7.95 -1.30 1.82
CA GLU A 316 -7.40 -2.64 1.51
C GLU A 316 -5.91 -2.79 1.85
N SER A 317 -5.27 -1.72 2.33
CA SER A 317 -3.85 -1.71 2.70
C SER A 317 -3.65 -2.02 4.18
N PHE A 318 -4.16 -3.17 4.63
CA PHE A 318 -4.00 -3.66 6.02
C PHE A 318 -2.54 -3.60 6.47
N PHE A 319 -1.63 -4.00 5.58
CA PHE A 319 -0.19 -3.97 5.84
C PHE A 319 0.30 -2.60 6.35
N HIS A 320 -0.26 -1.51 5.84
CA HIS A 320 0.20 -0.18 6.20
C HIS A 320 -0.26 0.20 7.61
N THR A 321 -1.33 -0.40 8.13
CA THR A 321 -1.73 -0.18 9.54
C THR A 321 -0.66 -0.65 10.52
N ILE A 322 0.05 -1.72 10.15
CA ILE A 322 1.17 -2.31 10.90
C ILE A 322 2.45 -1.53 10.63
N GLU A 323 2.75 -1.23 9.36
CA GLU A 323 4.02 -0.61 8.97
C GLU A 323 4.09 0.89 9.20
N CYS A 324 2.97 1.61 9.15
CA CYS A 324 2.92 3.07 9.26
C CYS A 324 3.78 3.64 10.40
N PRO A 325 3.73 3.14 11.65
CA PRO A 325 4.51 3.71 12.75
C PRO A 325 6.02 3.46 12.65
N ILE A 326 6.48 2.56 11.77
CA ILE A 326 7.89 2.14 11.67
C ILE A 326 8.47 2.30 10.27
N LEU A 327 7.69 2.71 9.27
CA LEU A 327 8.13 2.79 7.88
C LEU A 327 9.34 3.70 7.68
N ASP A 328 9.37 4.86 8.34
CA ASP A 328 10.50 5.79 8.23
C ASP A 328 11.74 5.28 8.99
N LEU A 329 11.54 4.55 10.10
CA LEU A 329 12.62 3.84 10.80
C LEU A 329 13.25 2.77 9.90
N LEU A 330 12.42 1.91 9.29
CA LEU A 330 12.87 0.89 8.35
C LEU A 330 13.60 1.53 7.16
N THR A 331 13.08 2.65 6.63
CA THR A 331 13.72 3.41 5.57
C THR A 331 15.08 3.96 6.00
N GLY A 332 15.16 4.58 7.18
CA GLY A 332 16.39 5.16 7.74
C GLY A 332 17.44 4.13 8.17
N SER A 333 17.06 2.86 8.32
CA SER A 333 17.99 1.76 8.58
C SER A 333 18.95 1.50 7.42
N GLY A 334 18.57 1.88 6.20
CA GLY A 334 19.33 1.58 4.98
C GLY A 334 19.12 0.14 4.49
N MET A 335 18.12 -0.58 4.99
CA MET A 335 17.81 -1.92 4.49
C MET A 335 17.37 -1.93 3.01
N SER A 336 17.74 -3.00 2.30
CA SER A 336 17.43 -3.20 0.88
C SER A 336 15.93 -3.40 0.61
N ILE A 337 15.51 -3.23 -0.64
CA ILE A 337 14.13 -3.49 -1.08
C ILE A 337 13.68 -4.95 -0.82
N ASN A 338 14.59 -5.92 -0.89
CA ASN A 338 14.29 -7.31 -0.59
C ASN A 338 13.96 -7.53 0.89
N CYS A 339 14.54 -6.72 1.78
CA CYS A 339 14.17 -6.71 3.19
C CYS A 339 12.75 -6.17 3.38
N PHE A 340 12.36 -5.12 2.66
CA PHE A 340 10.98 -4.63 2.65
C PHE A 340 10.00 -5.65 2.08
N LEU A 341 10.37 -6.37 1.03
CA LEU A 341 9.53 -7.40 0.43
C LEU A 341 9.33 -8.59 1.38
N ALA A 342 10.39 -9.07 2.04
CA ALA A 342 10.29 -10.09 3.09
C ALA A 342 9.38 -9.63 4.23
N PHE A 343 9.48 -8.36 4.63
CA PHE A 343 8.62 -7.77 5.64
C PHE A 343 7.15 -7.72 5.19
N ARG A 344 6.88 -7.27 3.95
CA ARG A 344 5.56 -7.21 3.32
C ARG A 344 4.89 -8.59 3.25
N LEU A 345 5.65 -9.64 2.94
CA LEU A 345 5.15 -11.02 2.90
C LEU A 345 4.53 -11.46 4.22
N VAL A 346 5.03 -10.93 5.34
CA VAL A 346 4.48 -11.16 6.68
C VAL A 346 3.39 -10.14 7.00
N THR A 347 3.68 -8.83 6.92
CA THR A 347 2.78 -7.77 7.43
C THR A 347 1.48 -7.63 6.66
N GLN A 348 1.37 -8.18 5.45
CA GLN A 348 0.11 -8.17 4.69
C GLN A 348 -0.95 -9.15 5.21
N TYR A 349 -0.56 -10.07 6.10
CA TYR A 349 -1.47 -10.99 6.78
C TYR A 349 -1.47 -10.71 8.30
N PRO A 350 -2.58 -10.95 9.01
CA PRO A 350 -2.58 -10.89 10.47
C PRO A 350 -1.76 -12.03 11.07
N LEU A 351 -1.28 -11.88 12.31
CA LEU A 351 -0.53 -12.93 13.01
C LEU A 351 -1.30 -14.28 13.07
N SER A 352 -2.62 -14.23 13.25
CA SER A 352 -3.48 -15.43 13.32
C SER A 352 -3.34 -16.31 12.08
N PHE A 353 -3.24 -15.71 10.89
CA PHE A 353 -3.05 -16.44 9.64
C PHE A 353 -1.83 -17.38 9.71
N PHE A 354 -0.69 -16.88 10.18
CA PHE A 354 0.53 -17.69 10.29
C PHE A 354 0.46 -18.71 11.41
N LEU A 355 -0.23 -18.41 12.51
CA LEU A 355 -0.41 -19.36 13.60
C LEU A 355 -1.29 -20.55 13.18
N ASP A 356 -2.35 -20.29 12.41
CA ASP A 356 -3.24 -21.33 11.89
C ASP A 356 -2.56 -22.21 10.83
N LEU A 357 -1.62 -21.63 10.08
CA LEU A 357 -0.80 -22.34 9.09
C LEU A 357 0.38 -23.09 9.69
N LYS A 358 0.75 -22.85 10.96
CA LYS A 358 2.04 -23.27 11.52
C LYS A 358 2.34 -24.76 11.35
N ASP A 359 1.34 -25.61 11.55
CA ASP A 359 1.50 -27.07 11.44
C ASP A 359 1.66 -27.57 9.99
N GLN A 360 1.31 -26.74 9.00
CA GLN A 360 1.46 -27.03 7.57
C GLN A 360 2.78 -26.49 7.00
N LEU A 361 3.50 -25.64 7.74
CA LEU A 361 4.77 -25.05 7.31
C LEU A 361 5.93 -26.03 7.52
N VAL A 362 5.84 -27.19 6.87
CA VAL A 362 6.87 -28.22 6.83
C VAL A 362 7.65 -28.12 5.51
N GLU A 363 8.88 -28.66 5.48
CA GLU A 363 9.61 -28.74 4.21
C GLU A 363 8.98 -29.81 3.31
N GLU A 364 8.74 -29.48 2.04
CA GLU A 364 8.28 -30.42 1.01
C GLU A 364 9.38 -30.67 -0.03
N ASP A 365 9.35 -31.86 -0.67
CA ASP A 365 10.21 -32.15 -1.82
C ASP A 365 9.69 -31.40 -3.06
N PRO A 366 10.47 -30.46 -3.64
CA PRO A 366 10.07 -29.73 -4.85
C PRO A 366 9.69 -30.65 -6.02
N LYS A 367 10.25 -31.85 -6.09
CA LYS A 367 9.95 -32.84 -7.14
C LYS A 367 8.53 -33.40 -7.01
N GLU A 368 8.05 -33.62 -5.79
CA GLU A 368 6.68 -34.08 -5.55
C GLU A 368 5.68 -32.98 -5.90
N THR A 369 5.96 -31.73 -5.49
CA THR A 369 5.12 -30.57 -5.82
C THR A 369 5.07 -30.31 -7.33
N THR A 370 6.19 -30.48 -8.05
CA THR A 370 6.27 -30.25 -9.51
C THR A 370 5.69 -31.38 -10.34
N ASN A 371 5.56 -32.59 -9.80
CA ASN A 371 4.94 -33.71 -10.52
C ASN A 371 3.47 -33.92 -10.13
N ASN A 372 2.99 -33.20 -9.11
CA ASN A 372 1.58 -33.22 -8.73
C ASN A 372 0.70 -32.74 -9.90
N LYS A 373 -0.25 -33.59 -10.33
CA LYS A 373 -1.17 -33.29 -11.44
C LYS A 373 -2.29 -32.32 -11.07
N GLN A 374 -2.36 -31.85 -9.82
CA GLN A 374 -3.30 -30.82 -9.41
C GLN A 374 -3.03 -29.50 -10.15
N VAL A 375 -4.12 -28.76 -10.37
CA VAL A 375 -4.07 -27.42 -10.97
C VAL A 375 -3.28 -26.49 -10.05
N TYR A 376 -2.44 -25.66 -10.65
CA TYR A 376 -1.61 -24.69 -9.96
C TYR A 376 -2.49 -23.54 -9.44
N ASP A 377 -2.54 -23.37 -8.11
CA ASP A 377 -3.14 -22.19 -7.50
C ASP A 377 -2.06 -21.11 -7.26
N PRO A 378 -2.10 -19.97 -7.97
CA PRO A 378 -1.15 -18.87 -7.78
C PRO A 378 -1.38 -18.09 -6.47
N THR A 379 -2.45 -18.39 -5.73
CA THR A 379 -2.79 -17.72 -4.46
C THR A 379 -2.39 -18.53 -3.22
N ASP A 380 -1.93 -19.77 -3.41
CA ASP A 380 -1.51 -20.67 -2.34
C ASP A 380 -0.20 -20.20 -1.68
N PHE A 381 -0.31 -19.83 -0.39
CA PHE A 381 0.82 -19.35 0.41
C PHE A 381 1.91 -20.43 0.60
N LEU A 382 1.55 -21.71 0.68
CA LEU A 382 2.52 -22.77 0.96
C LEU A 382 3.56 -22.88 -0.17
N ARG A 383 3.17 -22.58 -1.41
CA ARG A 383 4.08 -22.58 -2.56
C ARG A 383 5.15 -21.51 -2.47
N LEU A 384 4.79 -20.33 -1.94
CA LEU A 384 5.77 -19.29 -1.61
C LEU A 384 6.70 -19.77 -0.50
N TYR A 385 6.14 -20.40 0.55
CA TYR A 385 6.93 -20.94 1.64
C TYR A 385 7.91 -22.02 1.17
N HIS A 386 7.54 -22.85 0.20
CA HIS A 386 8.38 -23.91 -0.40
C HIS A 386 9.33 -23.39 -1.50
N LEU A 387 9.51 -22.08 -1.66
CA LEU A 387 10.55 -21.57 -2.53
C LEU A 387 11.94 -22.00 -2.03
N VAL A 388 12.80 -22.38 -2.98
CA VAL A 388 14.18 -22.75 -2.68
C VAL A 388 14.88 -21.55 -2.07
N HIS A 389 15.42 -21.75 -0.87
CA HIS A 389 16.01 -20.69 -0.09
C HIS A 389 17.51 -20.89 0.12
N HIS A 390 18.13 -21.93 -0.49
CA HIS A 390 19.57 -22.22 -0.48
C HIS A 390 20.26 -22.09 0.90
N ALA A 391 19.60 -22.53 1.98
CA ALA A 391 20.17 -22.44 3.33
C ALA A 391 21.53 -23.11 3.44
N GLU A 392 21.70 -24.27 2.82
CA GLU A 392 22.92 -25.09 2.91
C GLU A 392 24.13 -24.46 2.23
N SER A 393 23.92 -23.58 1.25
CA SER A 393 25.00 -22.89 0.53
C SER A 393 25.50 -21.63 1.25
N ARG A 394 24.93 -21.28 2.41
CA ARG A 394 25.25 -20.04 3.13
C ARG A 394 26.23 -20.26 4.26
N THR A 395 27.14 -19.30 4.41
CA THR A 395 28.10 -19.31 5.51
C THR A 395 27.42 -18.91 6.83
N PRO A 396 27.96 -19.32 7.99
CA PRO A 396 27.49 -18.83 9.28
C PRO A 396 27.50 -17.30 9.40
N GLU A 397 28.45 -16.61 8.77
CA GLU A 397 28.52 -15.15 8.79
C GLU A 397 27.36 -14.49 8.02
N ASP A 398 26.98 -15.02 6.85
CA ASP A 398 25.79 -14.54 6.12
C ASP A 398 24.51 -14.78 6.93
N PHE A 399 24.37 -15.96 7.54
CA PHE A 399 23.26 -16.25 8.45
C PHE A 399 23.20 -15.27 9.62
N PHE A 400 24.33 -15.01 10.27
CA PHE A 400 24.40 -14.11 11.41
C PHE A 400 23.96 -12.70 11.01
N HIS A 401 24.47 -12.18 9.89
CA HIS A 401 24.08 -10.87 9.36
C HIS A 401 22.58 -10.76 9.08
N ARG A 402 21.99 -11.77 8.42
CA ARG A 402 20.54 -11.83 8.19
C ARG A 402 19.75 -11.90 9.49
N CYS A 403 20.20 -12.70 10.45
CA CYS A 403 19.53 -12.84 11.74
C CYS A 403 19.51 -11.51 12.50
N ILE A 404 20.59 -10.72 12.48
CA ILE A 404 20.59 -9.38 13.09
C ILE A 404 19.62 -8.43 12.37
N MET A 405 19.50 -8.50 11.04
CA MET A 405 18.49 -7.74 10.29
C MET A 405 17.07 -8.15 10.71
N ILE A 406 16.82 -9.44 10.85
CA ILE A 406 15.51 -9.94 11.30
C ILE A 406 15.23 -9.55 12.75
N VAL A 407 16.21 -9.62 13.64
CA VAL A 407 16.06 -9.16 15.04
C VAL A 407 15.68 -7.68 15.06
N PHE A 408 16.33 -6.84 14.24
CA PHE A 408 15.94 -5.43 14.07
C PHE A 408 14.47 -5.29 13.59
N MET A 409 14.07 -6.03 12.55
CA MET A 409 12.69 -6.03 12.04
C MET A 409 11.67 -6.48 13.10
N VAL A 410 11.95 -7.57 13.82
CA VAL A 410 11.07 -8.11 14.87
C VAL A 410 10.94 -7.08 16.00
N LYS A 411 12.04 -6.46 16.43
CA LYS A 411 12.00 -5.40 17.45
C LYS A 411 11.21 -4.17 16.97
N ALA A 412 11.30 -3.79 15.70
CA ALA A 412 10.45 -2.75 15.13
C ALA A 412 8.97 -3.17 15.12
N LEU A 413 8.68 -4.40 14.71
CA LEU A 413 7.33 -4.95 14.65
C LEU A 413 6.68 -5.06 16.04
N LYS A 414 7.46 -5.30 17.10
CA LYS A 414 7.04 -5.23 18.51
C LYS A 414 6.59 -3.84 18.96
N LYS A 415 6.95 -2.76 18.24
CA LYS A 415 6.45 -1.40 18.49
C LYS A 415 5.12 -1.11 17.78
N THR A 416 4.55 -2.10 17.13
CA THR A 416 3.28 -2.04 16.42
C THR A 416 2.24 -2.93 17.14
N LYS A 417 1.02 -2.99 16.60
CA LYS A 417 -0.03 -3.87 17.11
C LYS A 417 0.05 -5.31 16.57
N TYR A 418 1.06 -5.65 15.79
CA TYR A 418 1.13 -6.95 15.11
C TYR A 418 1.13 -8.16 16.06
N PHE A 419 1.82 -8.03 17.20
CA PHE A 419 1.91 -9.08 18.22
C PHE A 419 0.94 -8.87 19.40
N GLU A 420 -0.07 -7.99 19.28
CA GLU A 420 -1.00 -7.70 20.36
C GLU A 420 -1.67 -8.98 20.88
N GLY A 421 -1.55 -9.24 22.19
CA GLY A 421 -2.08 -10.45 22.85
C GLY A 421 -1.24 -11.73 22.75
N LYS A 422 -0.21 -11.80 21.89
CA LYS A 422 0.67 -12.99 21.72
C LYS A 422 2.17 -12.69 21.82
N GLY A 423 2.54 -11.41 21.87
CA GLY A 423 3.91 -10.94 22.05
C GLY A 423 4.39 -10.97 23.50
N SER A 424 5.69 -10.78 23.68
CA SER A 424 6.27 -10.57 25.00
C SER A 424 6.02 -9.14 25.47
N ALA A 425 5.56 -8.98 26.72
CA ALA A 425 5.38 -7.66 27.35
C ALA A 425 6.73 -6.93 27.57
N SER A 426 7.84 -7.66 27.68
CA SER A 426 9.18 -7.08 27.76
C SER A 426 9.77 -6.88 26.37
N SER A 427 10.35 -5.71 26.13
CA SER A 427 11.08 -5.38 24.90
C SER A 427 12.31 -6.25 24.69
N ASP A 428 12.89 -6.77 25.78
CA ASP A 428 14.16 -7.48 25.77
C ASP A 428 14.00 -9.00 25.85
N LYS A 429 12.76 -9.49 25.84
CA LYS A 429 12.45 -10.91 25.72
C LYS A 429 11.72 -11.17 24.41
N ILE A 430 11.90 -12.38 23.88
CA ILE A 430 11.23 -12.84 22.66
C ILE A 430 10.22 -13.94 23.00
N SER A 431 8.96 -13.78 22.59
CA SER A 431 7.92 -14.81 22.74
C SER A 431 8.02 -15.87 21.63
N ASP A 432 7.26 -16.95 21.76
CA ASP A 432 7.21 -18.00 20.72
C ASP A 432 6.64 -17.50 19.40
N ALA A 433 5.60 -16.66 19.46
CA ALA A 433 5.03 -16.04 18.27
C ALA A 433 6.03 -15.10 17.59
N GLU A 434 6.81 -14.33 18.36
CA GLU A 434 7.82 -13.41 17.83
C GLU A 434 8.99 -14.15 17.19
N ALA A 435 9.47 -15.23 17.83
CA ALA A 435 10.54 -16.07 17.29
C ALA A 435 10.09 -16.81 16.01
N PHE A 436 8.86 -17.33 15.99
CA PHE A 436 8.26 -17.96 14.82
C PHE A 436 8.17 -16.98 13.65
N VAL A 437 7.64 -15.77 13.86
CA VAL A 437 7.58 -14.73 12.82
C VAL A 437 8.97 -14.31 12.37
N GLY A 438 9.94 -14.20 13.28
CA GLY A 438 11.33 -13.99 12.91
C GLY A 438 11.86 -15.13 12.02
N GLY A 439 11.53 -16.38 12.33
CA GLY A 439 11.89 -17.53 11.52
C GLY A 439 11.33 -17.47 10.09
N LEU A 440 10.07 -17.04 9.94
CA LEU A 440 9.43 -16.80 8.64
C LEU A 440 10.13 -15.68 7.86
N LEU A 441 10.38 -14.54 8.50
CA LEU A 441 11.08 -13.42 7.88
C LEU A 441 12.48 -13.82 7.39
N LEU A 442 13.22 -14.60 8.18
CA LEU A 442 14.53 -15.11 7.80
C LEU A 442 14.41 -16.00 6.56
N ARG A 443 13.44 -16.92 6.54
CA ARG A 443 13.18 -17.79 5.38
C ARG A 443 12.88 -17.00 4.11
N PHE A 444 11.95 -16.04 4.17
CA PHE A 444 11.61 -15.24 3.00
C PHE A 444 12.78 -14.38 2.53
N LEU A 445 13.57 -13.84 3.46
CA LEU A 445 14.76 -13.07 3.11
C LEU A 445 15.84 -13.94 2.44
N GLN A 446 15.94 -15.22 2.80
CA GLN A 446 16.83 -16.18 2.12
C GLN A 446 16.33 -16.49 0.70
N ALA A 447 15.03 -16.68 0.51
CA ALA A 447 14.45 -16.94 -0.81
C ALA A 447 14.57 -15.73 -1.76
N LEU A 448 14.34 -14.52 -1.25
CA LEU A 448 14.35 -13.28 -2.05
C LEU A 448 15.76 -12.77 -2.37
N GLN A 449 16.77 -13.16 -1.58
CA GLN A 449 18.15 -12.75 -1.80
C GLN A 449 19.00 -13.95 -2.18
N TRP A 450 18.80 -14.42 -3.40
CA TRP A 450 19.81 -15.19 -4.08
C TRP A 450 20.78 -14.22 -4.76
N GLN A 451 22.06 -14.29 -4.39
CA GLN A 451 23.12 -13.71 -5.20
C GLN A 451 23.66 -14.83 -6.08
N PRO A 452 23.47 -14.78 -7.42
CA PRO A 452 24.32 -15.53 -8.33
C PRO A 452 25.75 -15.01 -8.12
N GLY A 453 26.52 -15.70 -7.30
CA GLY A 453 27.94 -15.45 -7.12
C GLY A 453 28.70 -16.63 -7.69
N TYR A 454 29.25 -16.44 -8.90
CA TYR A 454 30.34 -17.21 -9.48
C TYR A 454 30.07 -18.71 -9.74
N TYR A 455 29.61 -19.01 -10.97
CA TYR A 455 30.04 -20.23 -11.67
C TYR A 455 31.21 -19.89 -12.58
#